data_AF-A0AAN9V7R4-F1
#
_entry.id   AF-A0AAN9V7R4-F1
#
_cell.length_a   1.000
_cell.length_b   1.000
_cell.length_c   1.000
_cell.angle_alpha   90.00
_cell.angle_beta   90.00
_cell.angle_gamma   90.00
#
_symmetry.space_group_name_H-M   'P 1'
#
loop_
_entity.id
_entity.type
_entity.pdbx_description
1 polymer ?
#
loop_
_entity_poly.entity_id
_entity_poly.type
_entity_poly.pdbx_seq_one_letter_code
_entity_poly.pdbx_strand_id
1 'polypeptide(L)' 'MTTATTLKGQPLDKAVLDSVLRRRMFFTPSFEIYGGVSGLYDYGPPGTALQSNILDVWRKHFVRE' A
#
# COMPACT_ATOMS: atom_id res chain seq x y z
N MET A 1 6.54 -10.44 18.90
CA MET A 1 6.16 -9.73 17.65
C MET A 1 5.40 -10.71 16.78
N THR A 2 4.13 -10.45 16.47
CA THR A 2 3.29 -11.35 15.67
C THR A 2 3.78 -11.33 14.22
N THR A 3 4.25 -12.47 13.71
CA THR A 3 4.68 -12.60 12.30
C THR A 3 3.46 -12.47 11.41
N ALA A 4 3.51 -11.59 10.40
CA ALA A 4 2.44 -11.48 9.41
C ALA A 4 2.32 -12.78 8.61
N THR A 5 1.11 -13.30 8.48
CA THR A 5 0.80 -14.55 7.77
C THR A 5 -0.17 -14.30 6.62
N THR A 6 -0.11 -15.16 5.62
CA THR A 6 -1.08 -15.19 4.51
C THR A 6 -2.42 -15.78 4.98
N LEU A 7 -3.45 -15.68 4.14
CA LEU A 7 -4.76 -16.30 4.41
C LEU A 7 -4.67 -17.80 4.72
N LYS A 8 -3.67 -18.49 4.16
CA LYS A 8 -3.42 -19.93 4.37
C LYS A 8 -2.51 -20.23 5.57
N GLY A 9 -2.20 -19.23 6.40
CA GLY A 9 -1.33 -19.37 7.56
C GLY A 9 0.17 -19.48 7.24
N GLN A 10 0.57 -19.38 5.97
CA GLN A 10 1.99 -19.37 5.59
C GLN A 10 2.64 -18.04 5.97
N PRO A 11 3.95 -17.99 6.30
CA PRO A 11 4.66 -16.74 6.54
C PRO A 11 4.54 -15.78 5.34
N LEU A 12 4.23 -14.51 5.60
CA LEU A 12 4.21 -13.49 4.56
C LEU A 12 5.64 -13.07 4.20
N ASP A 13 6.03 -13.30 2.95
CA ASP A 13 7.25 -12.71 2.39
C ASP A 13 7.01 -11.23 2.05
N LYS A 14 7.54 -10.34 2.89
CA LYS A 14 7.42 -8.89 2.72
C LYS A 14 8.16 -8.38 1.49
N ALA A 15 9.29 -8.99 1.11
CA ALA A 15 10.08 -8.55 -0.04
C ALA A 15 9.34 -8.85 -1.35
N VAL A 16 8.72 -10.03 -1.43
CA VAL A 16 7.87 -10.40 -2.57
C VAL A 16 6.67 -9.47 -2.68
N LEU A 17 6.01 -9.14 -1.57
CA LEU A 17 4.89 -8.20 -1.55
C LEU A 17 5.31 -6.81 -2.04
N ASP A 18 6.39 -6.24 -1.49
CA ASP A 18 6.90 -4.92 -1.87
C ASP A 18 7.26 -4.87 -3.37
N SER A 19 7.93 -5.92 -3.87
CA SER A 19 8.29 -6.04 -5.29
C SER A 19 7.05 -6.02 -6.21
N VAL A 20 5.98 -6.72 -5.83
CA VAL A 20 4.74 -6.74 -6.60
C VAL A 20 4.04 -5.38 -6.56
N LEU A 21 3.94 -4.75 -5.40
CA LEU A 21 3.29 -3.45 -5.24
C LEU A 21 4.00 -2.35 -6.04
N ARG A 22 5.33 -2.31 -6.01
CA ARG A 22 6.14 -1.37 -6.80
C ARG A 22 6.01 -1.63 -8.30
N ARG A 23 6.15 -2.89 -8.75
CA ARG A 23 6.03 -3.26 -10.18
C ARG A 23 4.65 -2.93 -10.76
N ARG A 24 3.62 -2.97 -9.93
CA ARG A 24 2.24 -2.63 -10.31
C ARG A 24 1.89 -1.16 -10.04
N MET A 25 2.86 -0.33 -9.65
CA MET A 25 2.67 1.10 -9.35
C MET A 25 1.55 1.34 -8.34
N PHE A 26 1.46 0.52 -7.28
CA PHE A 26 0.61 0.85 -6.12
C PHE A 26 1.22 2.02 -5.34
N PHE A 27 2.52 1.96 -5.06
CA PHE A 27 3.28 3.08 -4.52
C PHE A 27 4.74 2.98 -4.98
N THR A 28 5.45 4.11 -4.95
CA THR A 28 6.90 4.18 -5.11
C THR A 28 7.50 5.26 -4.20
N PRO A 29 8.77 5.20 -3.79
CA PRO A 29 9.42 6.28 -3.04
C PRO A 29 9.37 7.58 -3.84
N SER A 30 9.00 8.67 -3.17
CA SER A 30 8.97 9.97 -3.85
C SER A 30 10.38 10.36 -4.29
N PHE A 31 10.47 11.01 -5.45
CA PHE A 31 11.73 11.49 -6.02
C PHE A 31 12.76 10.37 -6.31
N GLU A 32 12.32 9.15 -6.62
CA GLU A 32 13.19 7.99 -6.87
C GLU A 32 14.28 8.26 -7.92
N ILE A 33 13.96 8.98 -9.00
CA ILE A 33 14.95 9.36 -10.04
C ILE A 33 16.03 10.33 -9.54
N TYR A 34 15.83 10.96 -8.38
CA TYR A 34 16.76 11.86 -7.71
C TYR A 34 17.40 11.23 -6.46
N GLY A 35 17.29 9.91 -6.28
CA GLY A 35 17.84 9.18 -5.12
C GLY A 35 16.85 8.94 -3.98
N GLY A 36 15.62 9.46 -4.10
CA GLY A 36 14.54 9.23 -3.15
C GLY A 36 14.68 9.98 -1.82
N VAL A 37 13.56 10.13 -1.11
CA VAL A 37 13.54 10.70 0.25
C VAL A 37 12.85 9.72 1.19
N SER A 38 13.56 9.30 2.24
CA SER A 38 13.01 8.36 3.24
C SER A 38 11.79 8.96 3.93
N GLY A 39 10.72 8.18 4.02
CA GLY A 39 9.45 8.61 4.61
C GLY A 39 8.48 9.27 3.62
N LEU A 40 8.89 9.56 2.38
CA LEU A 40 8.01 10.12 1.34
C LEU A 40 7.70 9.06 0.27
N TYR A 41 6.43 8.95 -0.10
CA TYR A 41 5.94 7.99 -1.08
C TYR A 41 4.87 8.61 -1.99
N ASP A 42 4.92 8.24 -3.26
CA ASP A 42 3.95 8.60 -4.28
C ASP A 42 3.04 7.40 -4.58
N TYR A 43 1.73 7.60 -4.51
CA TYR A 43 0.76 6.57 -4.89
C TYR A 43 0.53 6.60 -6.40
N GLY A 44 0.69 5.45 -7.06
CA GLY A 44 0.35 5.33 -8.47
C GLY A 44 -1.17 5.15 -8.68
N PRO A 45 -1.62 4.94 -9.93
CA PRO A 45 -3.05 4.87 -10.24
C PRO A 45 -3.85 3.84 -9.41
N PRO A 46 -3.43 2.56 -9.29
CA PRO A 46 -4.16 1.61 -8.47
C PRO A 46 -4.06 1.91 -6.97
N GLY A 47 -2.95 2.48 -6.49
CA GLY A 47 -2.80 2.89 -5.09
C GLY A 47 -3.73 4.03 -4.71
N THR A 48 -3.86 5.03 -5.58
CA THR A 48 -4.77 6.16 -5.40
C THR A 48 -6.23 5.68 -5.40
N ALA A 49 -6.60 4.79 -6.32
CA ALA A 49 -7.94 4.21 -6.35
C ALA A 49 -8.23 3.39 -5.07
N LEU A 50 -7.28 2.59 -4.60
CA LEU A 50 -7.39 1.85 -3.34
C LEU A 50 -7.57 2.80 -2.15
N GLN A 51 -6.76 3.86 -2.06
CA GLN A 51 -6.88 4.86 -0.99
C GLN A 51 -8.26 5.52 -0.99
N SER A 52 -8.77 5.92 -2.17
CA SER A 52 -10.11 6.48 -2.29
C SER A 52 -11.19 5.50 -1.80
N ASN A 53 -11.10 4.24 -2.23
CA ASN A 53 -12.06 3.20 -1.82
C ASN A 53 -12.04 2.96 -0.31
N ILE A 54 -10.86 2.94 0.32
CA ILE A 54 -10.73 2.81 1.78
C ILE A 54 -11.37 4.00 2.48
N LEU A 55 -11.08 5.22 2.03
CA LEU A 55 -11.66 6.44 2.60
C LEU A 55 -13.19 6.46 2.45
N ASP A 56 -13.72 5.96 1.33
CA ASP A 56 -15.16 5.92 1.10
C ASP A 56 -15.86 4.90 1.99
N VAL A 57 -15.28 3.72 2.19
CA VAL A 57 -15.77 2.74 3.17
C VAL A 57 -15.72 3.32 4.58
N TRP A 58 -14.63 3.99 4.94
CA TRP A 58 -14.48 4.63 6.25
C TRP A 58 -15.54 5.71 6.47
N ARG A 59 -15.77 6.59 5.49
CA ARG A 59 -16.81 7.64 5.56
C ARG A 59 -18.20 7.04 5.69
N LYS A 60 -18.50 5.98 4.94
CA LYS A 60 -19.79 5.26 5.03
C LYS A 60 -20.01 4.58 6.38
N HIS A 61 -18.94 4.17 7.05
CA HIS A 61 -19.06 3.45 8.33
C HIS A 61 -19.14 4.41 9.52
N PHE A 62 -18.40 5.51 9.49
CA PHE A 62 -18.24 6.39 10.65
C PHE A 62 -18.92 7.75 10.53
N VAL A 63 -19.08 8.28 9.31
CA VAL A 63 -19.57 9.67 9.10
C VAL A 63 -21.01 9.68 8.60
N ARG A 64 -21.33 8.81 7.65
CA ARG A 64 -22.67 8.67 7.07
C ARG A 64 -23.38 7.51 7.76
N GLU A 65 -24.66 7.68 8.01
CA GLU A 65 -25.56 6.63 8.53
C GLU A 65 -25.76 5.50 7.52
#